data_AF-A0A3N0ZFU1-F1
#
_entry.id   AF-A0A3N0ZFU1-F1
#
_cell.length_a   1.000
_cell.length_b   1.000
_cell.length_c   1.000
_cell.angle_alpha   90.00
_cell.angle_beta   90.00
_cell.angle_gamma   90.00
#
_symmetry.space_group_name_H-M   'P 1'
#
loop_
_entity.id
_entity.type
_entity.pdbx_description
1 polymer ?
#
loop_
_entity_poly.entity_id
_entity_poly.type
_entity_poly.pdbx_seq_one_letter_code
_entity_poly.pdbx_strand_id
1 'polypeptide(L)'
;FALDGIRLSKQLTPFEALNGKTQKYVALSVSSKPNESSAKDYYVKTISSESHLRYYNWVENNRLKVEKATNGRVGYIHIPDMSMEGLNEFVKYFYPQVRKEALIVDDRYNGGGNVSPMIIERLRRILLVAKNSRNQEEVMTNPDAVMTGPIVCLLNEISASDGDLFPYQFKKAGIGTLIGKRSWGGVIGIRGSLPFLDGSYLYKPEFANFGADGTWVLEGVGMQPDIEVDNHPAKEYKGEDEQLNKAIEVILEQIKTNTKPQIPKVPPFPDKSK
;
A
#
# COMPACT_ATOMS: atom_id res chain seq x y z
N PHE A 1 9.80 -14.74 30.71
CA PHE A 1 10.34 -14.25 32.00
C PHE A 1 11.87 -14.26 32.03
N ALA A 2 12.56 -15.01 31.16
CA ALA A 2 14.01 -14.91 30.99
C ALA A 2 14.41 -14.95 29.51
N LEU A 3 15.61 -14.47 29.21
CA LEU A 3 16.25 -14.43 27.89
C LEU A 3 17.69 -14.95 28.04
N ASP A 4 18.05 -16.01 27.33
CA ASP A 4 19.33 -16.73 27.50
C ASP A 4 19.62 -17.11 28.96
N GLY A 5 18.59 -17.54 29.69
CA GLY A 5 18.68 -17.86 31.12
C GLY A 5 18.77 -16.63 32.04
N ILE A 6 18.86 -15.40 31.49
CA ILE A 6 18.89 -14.17 32.29
C ILE A 6 17.45 -13.73 32.59
N ARG A 7 17.10 -13.68 33.87
CA ARG A 7 15.77 -13.27 34.32
C ARG A 7 15.52 -11.80 34.03
N LEU A 8 14.41 -11.51 33.36
CA LEU A 8 13.97 -10.15 33.06
C LEU A 8 13.34 -9.51 34.30
N SER A 9 13.45 -8.20 34.39
CA SER A 9 12.93 -7.39 35.50
C SER A 9 12.44 -6.03 35.00
N LYS A 10 12.04 -5.15 35.91
CA LYS A 10 11.72 -3.75 35.55
C LYS A 10 12.95 -2.96 35.09
N GLN A 11 14.14 -3.35 35.56
CA GLN A 11 15.41 -2.70 35.25
C GLN A 11 16.17 -3.37 34.11
N LEU A 12 15.89 -4.64 33.84
CA LEU A 12 16.41 -5.37 32.70
C LEU A 12 15.24 -5.82 31.83
N THR A 13 14.85 -4.93 30.93
CA THR A 13 13.75 -5.14 30.00
C THR A 13 14.15 -6.14 28.91
N PRO A 14 13.17 -6.73 28.20
CA PRO A 14 13.46 -7.52 27.01
C PRO A 14 14.30 -6.76 25.97
N PHE A 15 14.06 -5.46 25.80
CA PHE A 15 14.78 -4.63 24.83
C PHE A 15 16.28 -4.51 25.17
N GLU A 16 16.60 -4.22 26.44
CA GLU A 16 17.99 -4.14 26.89
C GLU A 16 18.70 -5.49 26.79
N ALA A 17 18.02 -6.58 27.15
CA ALA A 17 18.57 -7.94 27.07
C ALA A 17 18.85 -8.41 25.63
N LEU A 18 18.16 -7.83 24.64
CA LEU A 18 18.33 -8.15 23.22
C LEU A 18 19.42 -7.31 22.52
N ASN A 19 20.02 -6.33 23.20
CA ASN A 19 21.10 -5.54 22.63
C ASN A 19 22.30 -6.41 22.23
N GLY A 20 22.82 -6.20 21.01
CA GLY A 20 23.94 -6.99 20.48
C GLY A 20 23.60 -8.44 20.10
N LYS A 21 22.31 -8.80 20.09
CA LYS A 21 21.85 -10.16 19.77
C LYS A 21 21.36 -10.35 18.34
N THR A 22 21.31 -9.31 17.51
CA THR A 22 20.84 -9.36 16.11
C THR A 22 21.34 -10.59 15.32
N GLN A 23 20.40 -11.30 14.67
CA GLN A 23 20.65 -12.52 13.88
C GLN A 23 21.20 -13.72 14.67
N LYS A 24 21.25 -13.65 16.01
CA LYS A 24 21.62 -14.76 16.88
C LYS A 24 20.37 -15.47 17.38
N TYR A 25 20.52 -16.77 17.64
CA TYR A 25 19.51 -17.53 18.37
C TYR A 25 19.58 -17.17 19.85
N VAL A 26 18.42 -16.93 20.45
CA VAL A 26 18.26 -16.69 21.89
C VAL A 26 17.22 -17.64 22.45
N ALA A 27 17.41 -18.08 23.70
CA ALA A 27 16.43 -18.87 24.43
C ALA A 27 15.43 -17.94 25.14
N LEU A 28 14.16 -18.01 24.76
CA LEU A 28 13.05 -17.35 25.45
C LEU A 28 12.43 -18.32 26.44
N SER A 29 12.63 -18.10 27.74
CA SER A 29 11.92 -18.87 28.76
C SER A 29 10.59 -18.17 29.06
N VAL A 30 9.48 -18.78 28.62
CA VAL A 30 8.11 -18.25 28.74
C VAL A 30 7.33 -19.11 29.72
N SER A 31 6.53 -18.49 30.59
CA SER A 31 5.70 -19.20 31.57
C SER A 31 4.40 -18.43 31.77
N SER A 32 3.30 -19.13 32.02
CA SER A 32 1.99 -18.52 32.26
C SER A 32 1.91 -17.83 33.64
N LYS A 33 2.83 -18.18 34.54
CA LYS A 33 3.07 -17.53 35.82
C LYS A 33 4.48 -16.92 35.80
N PRO A 34 4.78 -15.88 36.61
CA PRO A 34 6.12 -15.30 36.70
C PRO A 34 7.12 -16.20 37.46
N ASN A 35 7.05 -17.52 37.26
CA ASN A 35 7.86 -18.54 37.89
C ASN A 35 8.14 -19.70 36.91
N GLU A 36 8.99 -20.63 37.34
CA GLU A 36 9.48 -21.74 36.50
C GLU A 36 8.51 -22.94 36.42
N SER A 37 7.45 -22.96 37.24
CA SER A 37 6.55 -24.12 37.38
C SER A 37 5.86 -24.55 36.08
N SER A 38 5.75 -23.63 35.11
CA SER A 38 5.23 -23.88 33.76
C SER A 38 6.15 -23.34 32.67
N ALA A 39 7.43 -23.18 32.96
CA ALA A 39 8.38 -22.63 32.00
C ALA A 39 8.55 -23.54 30.78
N LYS A 40 8.55 -22.91 29.61
CA LYS A 40 8.91 -23.51 28.33
C LYS A 40 9.95 -22.64 27.66
N ASP A 41 10.99 -23.27 27.13
CA ASP A 41 12.02 -22.59 26.38
C ASP A 41 11.72 -22.65 24.89
N TYR A 42 11.80 -21.48 24.24
CA TYR A 42 11.67 -21.33 22.80
C TYR A 42 12.95 -20.73 22.25
N TYR A 43 13.55 -21.40 21.28
CA TYR A 43 14.73 -20.88 20.59
C TYR A 43 14.29 -20.08 19.39
N VAL A 44 14.57 -18.78 19.40
CA VAL A 44 14.18 -17.87 18.32
C VAL A 44 15.40 -17.20 17.73
N LYS A 45 15.43 -17.08 16.40
CA LYS A 45 16.42 -16.25 15.73
C LYS A 45 15.96 -14.80 15.81
N THR A 46 16.74 -13.94 16.45
CA THR A 46 16.41 -12.52 16.57
C THR A 46 16.60 -11.81 15.24
N ILE A 47 15.85 -10.72 15.06
CA ILE A 47 15.91 -9.84 13.88
C ILE A 47 16.51 -8.49 14.26
N SER A 48 17.03 -7.76 13.29
CA SER A 48 17.60 -6.42 13.50
C SER A 48 16.53 -5.35 13.71
N SER A 49 15.33 -5.56 13.18
CA SER A 49 14.21 -4.62 13.24
C SER A 49 12.89 -5.37 13.09
N GLU A 50 11.87 -4.90 13.81
CA GLU A 50 10.49 -5.34 13.68
C GLU A 50 9.65 -4.46 12.73
N SER A 51 10.23 -3.42 12.12
CA SER A 51 9.50 -2.45 11.29
C SER A 51 8.70 -3.12 10.17
N HIS A 52 9.30 -4.08 9.44
CA HIS A 52 8.60 -4.80 8.37
C HIS A 52 7.46 -5.69 8.89
N LEU A 53 7.59 -6.25 10.10
CA LEU A 53 6.53 -7.05 10.72
C LEU A 53 5.37 -6.16 11.17
N ARG A 54 5.68 -4.99 11.74
CA ARG A 54 4.67 -3.98 12.12
C ARG A 54 3.94 -3.46 10.90
N TYR A 55 4.67 -3.14 9.84
CA TYR A 55 4.12 -2.72 8.55
C TYR A 55 3.20 -3.80 7.97
N TYR A 56 3.69 -5.03 7.85
CA TYR A 56 2.89 -6.16 7.35
C TYR A 56 1.59 -6.34 8.16
N ASN A 57 1.68 -6.31 9.50
CA ASN A 57 0.51 -6.42 10.36
C ASN A 57 -0.48 -5.26 10.14
N TRP A 58 0.00 -4.02 9.98
CA TRP A 58 -0.86 -2.87 9.70
C TRP A 58 -1.58 -3.00 8.34
N VAL A 59 -0.85 -3.38 7.28
CA VAL A 59 -1.43 -3.62 5.94
C VAL A 59 -2.47 -4.75 5.98
N GLU A 60 -2.15 -5.89 6.59
CA GLU A 60 -3.09 -7.02 6.66
C GLU A 60 -4.34 -6.68 7.47
N ASN A 61 -4.21 -5.94 8.58
CA ASN A 61 -5.36 -5.53 9.36
C ASN A 61 -6.28 -4.60 8.56
N ASN A 62 -5.74 -3.67 7.76
CA ASN A 62 -6.54 -2.83 6.87
C ASN A 62 -7.19 -3.65 5.75
N ARG A 63 -6.44 -4.59 5.14
CA ARG A 63 -6.97 -5.50 4.11
C ARG A 63 -8.13 -6.34 4.65
N LEU A 64 -7.98 -6.93 5.85
CA LEU A 64 -9.02 -7.72 6.51
C LEU A 64 -10.22 -6.86 6.92
N LYS A 65 -9.99 -5.61 7.35
CA LYS A 65 -11.07 -4.66 7.64
C LYS A 65 -11.90 -4.36 6.39
N VAL A 66 -11.26 -4.05 5.25
CA VAL A 66 -11.93 -3.84 3.97
C VAL A 66 -12.67 -5.11 3.53
N GLU A 67 -12.01 -6.26 3.60
CA GLU A 67 -12.61 -7.55 3.24
C GLU A 67 -13.87 -7.85 4.07
N LYS A 68 -13.80 -7.69 5.40
CA LYS A 68 -14.94 -7.90 6.29
C LYS A 68 -16.06 -6.89 6.02
N ALA A 69 -15.74 -5.61 5.87
CA ALA A 69 -16.74 -4.55 5.68
C ALA A 69 -17.46 -4.64 4.32
N THR A 70 -16.82 -5.26 3.32
CA THR A 70 -17.33 -5.35 1.95
C THR A 70 -17.75 -6.77 1.55
N ASN A 71 -17.77 -7.71 2.49
CA ASN A 71 -18.03 -9.14 2.24
C ASN A 71 -17.13 -9.71 1.13
N GLY A 72 -15.84 -9.34 1.14
CA GLY A 72 -14.84 -9.79 0.17
C GLY A 72 -14.89 -9.14 -1.21
N ARG A 73 -15.83 -8.22 -1.45
CA ARG A 73 -16.07 -7.61 -2.77
C ARG A 73 -15.00 -6.61 -3.18
N VAL A 74 -14.34 -5.95 -2.23
CA VAL A 74 -13.35 -4.89 -2.49
C VAL A 74 -11.95 -5.34 -2.11
N GLY A 75 -10.98 -5.06 -2.98
CA GLY A 75 -9.56 -5.27 -2.72
C GLY A 75 -8.93 -4.08 -2.01
N TYR A 76 -7.84 -4.31 -1.30
CA TYR A 76 -7.04 -3.27 -0.65
C TYR A 76 -5.56 -3.51 -0.91
N ILE A 77 -4.86 -2.46 -1.31
CA ILE A 77 -3.40 -2.43 -1.41
C ILE A 77 -2.89 -1.19 -0.70
N HIS A 78 -1.69 -1.28 -0.13
CA HIS A 78 -0.95 -0.12 0.34
C HIS A 78 0.39 -0.04 -0.38
N ILE A 79 0.81 1.17 -0.71
CA ILE A 79 2.07 1.45 -1.40
C ILE A 79 2.91 2.34 -0.46
N PRO A 80 3.93 1.80 0.23
CA PRO A 80 4.67 2.50 1.28
C PRO A 80 5.67 3.54 0.76
N ASP A 81 6.10 3.40 -0.48
CA ASP A 81 7.00 4.32 -1.18
C ASP A 81 6.83 4.11 -2.69
N MET A 82 7.59 4.85 -3.49
CA MET A 82 7.67 4.66 -4.93
C MET A 82 9.04 4.12 -5.34
N SER A 83 9.67 3.28 -4.50
CA SER A 83 10.89 2.55 -4.85
C SER A 83 10.57 1.12 -5.32
N MET A 84 11.60 0.27 -5.38
CA MET A 84 11.40 -1.15 -5.68
C MET A 84 10.56 -1.85 -4.61
N GLU A 85 10.70 -1.46 -3.33
CA GLU A 85 9.94 -2.00 -2.22
C GLU A 85 8.44 -1.74 -2.39
N GLY A 86 8.04 -0.50 -2.66
CA GLY A 86 6.64 -0.16 -2.92
C GLY A 86 6.08 -0.82 -4.17
N LEU A 87 6.88 -0.93 -5.24
CA LEU A 87 6.48 -1.66 -6.43
C LEU A 87 6.24 -3.16 -6.14
N ASN A 88 7.08 -3.77 -5.29
CA ASN A 88 6.89 -5.16 -4.87
C ASN A 88 5.61 -5.35 -4.05
N GLU A 89 5.30 -4.42 -3.14
CA GLU A 89 4.07 -4.45 -2.36
C GLU A 89 2.82 -4.25 -3.26
N PHE A 90 2.90 -3.37 -4.26
CA PHE A 90 1.87 -3.24 -5.28
C PHE A 90 1.64 -4.58 -5.99
N VAL A 91 2.68 -5.21 -6.54
CA VAL A 91 2.56 -6.49 -7.26
C VAL A 91 1.98 -7.59 -6.36
N LYS A 92 2.50 -7.70 -5.12
CA LYS A 92 2.09 -8.71 -4.13
C LYS A 92 0.59 -8.68 -3.85
N TYR A 93 -0.01 -7.49 -3.76
CA TYR A 93 -1.42 -7.35 -3.39
C TYR A 93 -2.36 -7.07 -4.58
N PHE A 94 -1.89 -6.49 -5.67
CA PHE A 94 -2.72 -6.14 -6.82
C PHE A 94 -3.20 -7.38 -7.57
N TYR A 95 -2.29 -8.24 -8.02
CA TYR A 95 -2.63 -9.36 -8.90
C TYR A 95 -3.58 -10.39 -8.26
N PRO A 96 -3.45 -10.76 -6.98
CA PRO A 96 -4.41 -11.66 -6.33
C PRO A 96 -5.81 -11.06 -6.15
N GLN A 97 -5.94 -9.73 -6.22
CA GLN A 97 -7.18 -9.00 -5.95
C GLN A 97 -7.79 -8.35 -7.19
N VAL A 98 -7.16 -8.46 -8.37
CA VAL A 98 -7.56 -7.75 -9.60
C VAL A 98 -8.95 -8.17 -10.12
N ARG A 99 -9.45 -9.33 -9.69
CA ARG A 99 -10.77 -9.87 -10.04
C ARG A 99 -11.89 -9.48 -9.06
N LYS A 100 -11.57 -8.73 -7.99
CA LYS A 100 -12.57 -8.17 -7.08
C LYS A 100 -13.38 -7.07 -7.78
N GLU A 101 -14.56 -6.74 -7.23
CA GLU A 101 -15.48 -5.77 -7.85
C GLU A 101 -14.96 -4.34 -7.83
N ALA A 102 -14.00 -4.02 -6.96
CA ALA A 102 -13.36 -2.70 -6.84
C ALA A 102 -12.03 -2.77 -6.06
N LEU A 103 -11.28 -1.67 -6.05
CA LEU A 103 -9.97 -1.57 -5.40
C LEU A 103 -9.80 -0.27 -4.60
N ILE A 104 -9.35 -0.38 -3.35
CA ILE A 104 -8.79 0.74 -2.59
C ILE A 104 -7.27 0.70 -2.73
N VAL A 105 -6.67 1.80 -3.17
CA VAL A 105 -5.21 2.01 -3.23
C VAL A 105 -4.81 3.00 -2.16
N ASP A 106 -4.08 2.55 -1.15
CA ASP A 106 -3.66 3.38 -0.03
C ASP A 106 -2.23 3.90 -0.25
N ASP A 107 -2.13 5.21 -0.49
CA ASP A 107 -0.89 5.97 -0.71
C ASP A 107 -0.53 6.83 0.51
N ARG A 108 -1.24 6.66 1.64
CA ARG A 108 -0.90 7.33 2.90
C ARG A 108 0.49 6.92 3.34
N TYR A 109 1.26 7.86 3.88
CA TYR A 109 2.63 7.62 4.33
C TYR A 109 3.63 7.20 3.23
N ASN A 110 3.28 7.38 1.95
CA ASN A 110 4.16 7.05 0.84
C ASN A 110 5.42 7.94 0.84
N GLY A 111 6.60 7.31 0.97
CA GLY A 111 7.89 8.02 1.05
C GLY A 111 8.45 8.57 -0.27
N GLY A 112 7.77 8.37 -1.40
CA GLY A 112 8.23 8.80 -2.71
C GLY A 112 9.26 7.87 -3.35
N GLY A 113 9.84 8.30 -4.48
CA GLY A 113 10.66 7.44 -5.34
C GLY A 113 10.51 7.81 -6.81
N ASN A 114 10.27 6.84 -7.69
CA ASN A 114 10.12 7.09 -9.14
C ASN A 114 9.29 6.04 -9.92
N VAL A 115 8.65 5.08 -9.26
CA VAL A 115 7.91 3.99 -9.94
C VAL A 115 6.43 4.30 -10.16
N SER A 116 5.93 5.47 -9.74
CA SER A 116 4.52 5.82 -9.90
C SER A 116 3.98 5.70 -11.33
N PRO A 117 4.75 6.00 -12.42
CA PRO A 117 4.28 5.79 -13.79
C PRO A 117 3.93 4.32 -14.08
N MET A 118 4.72 3.38 -13.57
CA MET A 118 4.49 1.94 -13.77
C MET A 118 3.19 1.48 -13.13
N ILE A 119 2.86 2.03 -11.96
CA ILE A 119 1.63 1.74 -11.22
C ILE A 119 0.43 2.36 -11.94
N ILE A 120 0.52 3.63 -12.34
CA ILE A 120 -0.53 4.34 -13.08
C ILE A 120 -0.87 3.62 -14.40
N GLU A 121 0.14 3.14 -15.14
CA GLU A 121 -0.07 2.34 -16.36
C GLU A 121 -0.88 1.06 -16.14
N ARG A 122 -0.81 0.44 -14.95
CA ARG A 122 -1.61 -0.74 -14.60
C ARG A 122 -3.03 -0.35 -14.22
N LEU A 123 -3.16 0.64 -13.35
CA LEU A 123 -4.45 1.08 -12.82
C LEU A 123 -5.36 1.71 -13.88
N ARG A 124 -4.79 2.36 -14.91
CA ARG A 124 -5.54 3.01 -15.99
C ARG A 124 -6.02 2.07 -17.10
N ARG A 125 -5.74 0.77 -17.02
CA ARG A 125 -6.11 -0.19 -18.05
C ARG A 125 -7.62 -0.29 -18.17
N ILE A 126 -8.09 -0.43 -19.42
CA ILE A 126 -9.49 -0.69 -19.75
C ILE A 126 -9.59 -2.05 -20.44
N LEU A 127 -10.68 -2.76 -20.18
CA LEU A 127 -10.93 -4.05 -20.81
C LEU A 127 -11.31 -3.80 -22.27
N LEU A 128 -10.43 -4.19 -23.20
CA LEU A 128 -10.64 -4.03 -24.64
C LEU A 128 -11.00 -5.35 -25.32
N VAL A 129 -10.30 -6.41 -24.97
CA VAL A 129 -10.51 -7.74 -25.55
C VAL A 129 -10.57 -8.78 -24.43
N ALA A 130 -11.62 -9.60 -24.44
CA ALA A 130 -11.73 -10.79 -23.62
C ALA A 130 -11.17 -12.00 -24.38
N LYS A 131 -10.36 -12.83 -23.72
CA LYS A 131 -9.77 -14.04 -24.29
C LYS A 131 -10.27 -15.25 -23.52
N ASN A 132 -10.58 -16.32 -24.23
CA ASN A 132 -10.79 -17.62 -23.63
C ASN A 132 -9.93 -18.68 -24.32
N SER A 133 -9.28 -19.52 -23.53
CA SER A 133 -8.56 -20.69 -24.05
C SER A 133 -9.54 -21.85 -24.21
N ARG A 134 -9.23 -22.78 -25.13
CA ARG A 134 -10.04 -23.99 -25.32
C ARG A 134 -10.18 -24.72 -23.97
N ASN A 135 -11.42 -25.07 -23.61
CA ASN A 135 -11.77 -25.78 -22.37
C ASN A 135 -11.37 -25.06 -21.08
N GLN A 136 -11.22 -23.73 -21.11
CA GLN A 136 -11.08 -22.92 -19.90
C GLN A 136 -12.40 -22.23 -19.57
N GLU A 137 -12.68 -22.13 -18.27
CA GLU A 137 -13.83 -21.40 -17.75
C GLU A 137 -13.50 -19.93 -17.45
N GLU A 138 -12.23 -19.64 -17.11
CA GLU A 138 -11.80 -18.28 -16.80
C GLU A 138 -11.53 -17.47 -18.07
N VAL A 139 -12.21 -16.32 -18.16
CA VAL A 139 -12.00 -15.34 -19.22
C VAL A 139 -10.84 -14.41 -18.84
N MET A 140 -9.81 -14.40 -19.66
CA MET A 140 -8.64 -13.53 -19.52
C MET A 140 -8.90 -12.16 -20.15
N THR A 141 -8.22 -11.13 -19.65
CA THR A 141 -8.34 -9.78 -20.17
C THR A 141 -7.17 -9.45 -21.10
N ASN A 142 -7.39 -8.56 -22.06
CA ASN A 142 -6.33 -7.94 -22.85
C ASN A 142 -6.62 -6.43 -22.99
N PRO A 143 -5.77 -5.55 -22.46
CA PRO A 143 -4.52 -5.82 -21.71
C PRO A 143 -4.70 -6.75 -20.50
N ASP A 144 -3.64 -7.43 -20.06
CA ASP A 144 -3.73 -8.35 -18.93
C ASP A 144 -4.00 -7.61 -17.60
N ALA A 145 -4.54 -8.31 -16.59
CA ALA A 145 -4.79 -7.82 -15.24
C ALA A 145 -5.51 -6.45 -15.19
N VAL A 146 -6.73 -6.39 -15.77
CA VAL A 146 -7.59 -5.19 -15.73
C VAL A 146 -8.49 -5.22 -14.51
N MET A 147 -8.45 -4.17 -13.69
CA MET A 147 -9.46 -3.89 -12.67
C MET A 147 -10.70 -3.29 -13.34
N THR A 148 -11.78 -4.06 -13.45
CA THR A 148 -13.05 -3.64 -14.09
C THR A 148 -13.97 -2.86 -13.14
N GLY A 149 -13.53 -2.67 -11.89
CA GLY A 149 -14.23 -1.94 -10.85
C GLY A 149 -13.85 -0.46 -10.74
N PRO A 150 -14.61 0.31 -9.93
CA PRO A 150 -14.12 1.59 -9.44
C PRO A 150 -12.84 1.41 -8.60
N ILE A 151 -12.03 2.46 -8.57
CA ILE A 151 -10.82 2.53 -7.76
C ILE A 151 -10.91 3.81 -6.94
N VAL A 152 -10.60 3.76 -5.66
CA VAL A 152 -10.41 4.98 -4.84
C VAL A 152 -8.99 4.97 -4.30
N CYS A 153 -8.42 6.16 -4.11
CA CYS A 153 -7.08 6.31 -3.59
C CYS A 153 -7.09 7.13 -2.29
N LEU A 154 -6.42 6.60 -1.26
CA LEU A 154 -6.20 7.30 0.00
C LEU A 154 -4.86 8.03 -0.04
N LEU A 155 -4.81 9.26 0.47
CA LEU A 155 -3.56 10.03 0.66
C LEU A 155 -3.61 10.86 1.94
N ASN A 156 -2.45 11.20 2.49
CA ASN A 156 -2.36 12.07 3.67
C ASN A 156 -1.15 13.02 3.57
N GLU A 157 -0.99 13.87 4.58
CA GLU A 157 0.10 14.85 4.68
C GLU A 157 1.52 14.28 4.65
N ILE A 158 1.68 12.96 4.75
CA ILE A 158 2.97 12.25 4.72
C ILE A 158 3.21 11.56 3.37
N SER A 159 2.22 11.50 2.48
CA SER A 159 2.43 11.14 1.07
C SER A 159 3.34 12.20 0.42
N ALA A 160 4.50 11.80 -0.08
CA ALA A 160 5.59 12.72 -0.40
C ALA A 160 6.29 12.42 -1.73
N SER A 161 6.75 13.46 -2.43
CA SER A 161 7.57 13.37 -3.64
C SER A 161 6.87 12.64 -4.78
N ASP A 162 7.34 11.47 -5.23
CA ASP A 162 6.58 10.68 -6.21
C ASP A 162 5.25 10.15 -5.63
N GLY A 163 5.10 10.12 -4.29
CA GLY A 163 3.83 9.95 -3.59
C GLY A 163 2.93 11.20 -3.62
N ASP A 164 3.43 12.39 -3.97
CA ASP A 164 2.56 13.51 -4.38
C ASP A 164 2.14 13.36 -5.86
N LEU A 165 3.08 12.93 -6.71
CA LEU A 165 2.86 12.81 -8.16
C LEU A 165 1.94 11.64 -8.53
N PHE A 166 1.92 10.57 -7.74
CA PHE A 166 1.01 9.44 -7.93
C PHE A 166 -0.47 9.84 -7.87
N PRO A 167 -1.00 10.43 -6.78
CA PRO A 167 -2.40 10.84 -6.72
C PRO A 167 -2.72 11.95 -7.73
N TYR A 168 -1.75 12.81 -8.06
CA TYR A 168 -1.90 13.79 -9.14
C TYR A 168 -2.14 13.12 -10.51
N GLN A 169 -1.31 12.14 -10.88
CA GLN A 169 -1.47 11.36 -12.10
C GLN A 169 -2.76 10.53 -12.07
N PHE A 170 -3.09 9.94 -10.93
CA PHE A 170 -4.32 9.18 -10.71
C PHE A 170 -5.57 10.01 -11.03
N LYS A 171 -5.61 11.26 -10.52
CA LYS A 171 -6.69 12.20 -10.80
C LYS A 171 -6.70 12.65 -12.26
N LYS A 172 -5.54 13.05 -12.81
CA LYS A 172 -5.44 13.52 -14.21
C LYS A 172 -5.78 12.43 -15.24
N ALA A 173 -5.49 11.16 -14.92
CA ALA A 173 -5.85 10.03 -15.76
C ALA A 173 -7.32 9.57 -15.58
N GLY A 174 -8.09 10.21 -14.69
CA GLY A 174 -9.50 9.89 -14.45
C GLY A 174 -9.72 8.49 -13.87
N ILE A 175 -8.76 7.98 -13.08
CA ILE A 175 -8.80 6.60 -12.57
C ILE A 175 -9.88 6.44 -11.50
N GLY A 176 -10.03 7.44 -10.63
CA GLY A 176 -10.98 7.40 -9.53
C GLY A 176 -10.91 8.60 -8.59
N THR A 177 -11.48 8.42 -7.40
CA THR A 177 -11.62 9.48 -6.37
C THR A 177 -10.47 9.45 -5.37
N LEU A 178 -9.93 10.62 -5.04
CA LEU A 178 -8.95 10.82 -3.96
C LEU A 178 -9.64 11.16 -2.63
N ILE A 179 -9.24 10.52 -1.55
CA ILE A 179 -9.85 10.68 -0.22
C ILE A 179 -8.74 10.82 0.84
N GLY A 180 -8.86 11.78 1.76
CA GLY A 180 -7.94 11.91 2.89
C GLY A 180 -7.53 13.34 3.16
N LYS A 181 -6.22 13.63 3.26
CA LYS A 181 -5.68 14.97 3.51
C LYS A 181 -4.68 15.39 2.45
N ARG A 182 -4.49 16.70 2.31
CA ARG A 182 -3.51 17.29 1.39
C ARG A 182 -2.12 16.68 1.64
N SER A 183 -1.46 16.23 0.58
CA SER A 183 -0.13 15.62 0.66
C SER A 183 1.00 16.65 0.91
N TRP A 184 2.23 16.16 1.02
CA TRP A 184 3.39 16.94 1.49
C TRP A 184 3.70 18.16 0.62
N GLY A 185 3.76 17.99 -0.70
CA GLY A 185 4.00 19.08 -1.65
C GLY A 185 5.46 19.40 -1.94
N GLY A 186 6.34 18.40 -1.90
CA GLY A 186 7.74 18.55 -2.31
C GLY A 186 8.05 17.65 -3.50
N VAL A 187 7.98 18.19 -4.72
CA VAL A 187 8.08 17.43 -5.97
C VAL A 187 9.25 17.85 -6.84
N ILE A 188 10.19 18.65 -6.34
CA ILE A 188 11.45 18.88 -7.07
C ILE A 188 12.37 17.68 -6.87
N GLY A 189 12.54 16.91 -7.94
CA GLY A 189 13.44 15.76 -7.97
C GLY A 189 14.88 16.19 -7.69
N ILE A 190 15.61 15.31 -7.00
CA ILE A 190 16.97 15.59 -6.54
C ILE A 190 18.01 14.83 -7.38
N ARG A 191 19.21 15.40 -7.46
CA ARG A 191 20.42 14.67 -7.87
C ARG A 191 21.46 14.75 -6.77
N GLY A 192 22.11 13.62 -6.49
CA GLY A 192 23.26 13.56 -5.59
C GLY A 192 24.51 14.18 -6.21
N SER A 193 25.39 14.72 -5.38
CA SER A 193 26.78 15.00 -5.75
C SER A 193 27.58 13.72 -5.93
N LEU A 194 28.81 13.82 -6.45
CA LEU A 194 29.85 12.86 -6.07
C LEU A 194 30.11 12.97 -4.56
N PRO A 195 30.55 11.90 -3.88
CA PRO A 195 30.87 11.99 -2.45
C PRO A 195 31.97 13.04 -2.22
N PHE A 196 31.82 13.81 -1.15
CA PHE A 196 32.85 14.74 -0.70
C PHE A 196 34.03 13.99 -0.06
N LEU A 197 35.09 14.72 0.31
CA LEU A 197 36.33 14.12 0.86
C LEU A 197 36.10 13.33 2.15
N ASP A 198 35.07 13.67 2.93
CA ASP A 198 34.68 12.98 4.16
C ASP A 198 33.64 11.86 3.95
N GLY A 199 33.27 11.60 2.68
CA GLY A 199 32.26 10.61 2.30
C GLY A 199 30.81 11.11 2.36
N SER A 200 30.57 12.37 2.75
CA SER A 200 29.23 12.95 2.76
C SER A 200 28.69 13.20 1.35
N TYR A 201 27.36 13.27 1.23
CA TYR A 201 26.64 13.49 -0.03
C TYR A 201 25.68 14.67 0.10
N LEU A 202 25.61 15.53 -0.93
CA LEU A 202 24.63 16.59 -1.03
C LEU A 202 23.57 16.23 -2.07
N TYR A 203 22.31 16.25 -1.65
CA TYR A 203 21.15 16.19 -2.55
C TYR A 203 20.74 17.60 -2.95
N LYS A 204 20.72 17.88 -4.26
CA LYS A 204 20.32 19.18 -4.80
C LYS A 204 19.00 19.04 -5.53
N PRO A 205 18.02 19.93 -5.31
CA PRO A 205 16.82 20.00 -6.15
C PRO A 205 17.22 20.40 -7.57
N GLU A 206 16.89 19.56 -8.55
CA GLU A 206 17.36 19.70 -9.94
C GLU A 206 16.25 19.48 -10.98
N PHE A 207 15.23 18.67 -10.69
CA PHE A 207 14.20 18.27 -11.67
C PHE A 207 12.82 18.75 -11.24
N ALA A 208 12.41 19.92 -11.72
CA ALA A 208 11.09 20.45 -11.46
C ALA A 208 10.03 19.74 -12.32
N ASN A 209 8.86 19.51 -11.74
CA ASN A 209 7.72 18.87 -12.41
C ASN A 209 6.67 19.92 -12.81
N PHE A 210 6.09 19.76 -14.01
CA PHE A 210 5.01 20.60 -14.52
C PHE A 210 3.93 19.73 -15.18
N GLY A 211 2.70 20.26 -15.24
CA GLY A 211 1.56 19.60 -15.86
C GLY A 211 1.69 19.57 -17.39
N ALA A 212 0.90 18.71 -18.04
CA ALA A 212 0.84 18.63 -19.50
C ALA A 212 0.39 19.93 -20.17
N ASP A 213 -0.22 20.84 -19.42
CA ASP A 213 -0.61 22.20 -19.82
C ASP A 213 0.50 23.24 -19.64
N GLY A 214 1.69 22.83 -19.21
CA GLY A 214 2.84 23.71 -18.97
C GLY A 214 2.78 24.49 -17.65
N THR A 215 1.85 24.15 -16.75
CA THR A 215 1.72 24.83 -15.45
C THR A 215 2.52 24.12 -14.35
N TRP A 216 3.04 24.88 -13.38
CA TRP A 216 3.69 24.30 -12.20
C TRP A 216 2.68 23.51 -11.36
N VAL A 217 3.11 22.36 -10.82
CA VAL A 217 2.24 21.48 -10.05
C VAL A 217 2.87 21.09 -8.72
N LEU A 218 2.04 21.05 -7.67
CA LEU A 218 2.28 20.45 -6.35
C LEU A 218 3.41 21.05 -5.49
N GLU A 219 4.48 21.62 -6.05
CA GLU A 219 5.58 22.16 -5.26
C GLU A 219 5.10 23.29 -4.32
N GLY A 220 5.38 23.15 -3.03
CA GLY A 220 4.93 24.05 -1.97
C GLY A 220 3.43 23.97 -1.63
N VAL A 221 2.67 23.09 -2.29
CA VAL A 221 1.20 23.00 -2.16
C VAL A 221 0.72 21.59 -1.81
N GLY A 222 1.22 20.56 -2.50
CA GLY A 222 0.74 19.17 -2.39
C GLY A 222 -0.53 18.90 -3.17
N MET A 223 -0.93 17.64 -3.18
CA MET A 223 -2.10 17.13 -3.86
C MET A 223 -3.32 17.18 -2.93
N GLN A 224 -4.39 17.84 -3.38
CA GLN A 224 -5.64 17.95 -2.63
C GLN A 224 -6.57 16.76 -2.91
N PRO A 225 -7.14 16.11 -1.87
CA PRO A 225 -8.14 15.07 -2.07
C PRO A 225 -9.43 15.64 -2.70
N ASP A 226 -10.23 14.79 -3.33
CA ASP A 226 -11.58 15.15 -3.76
C ASP A 226 -12.54 15.18 -2.58
N ILE A 227 -12.30 14.32 -1.58
CA ILE A 227 -13.04 14.26 -0.32
C ILE A 227 -12.04 14.40 0.83
N GLU A 228 -12.05 15.56 1.47
CA GLU A 228 -11.20 15.80 2.64
C GLU A 228 -11.77 15.07 3.88
N VAL A 229 -10.93 14.25 4.50
CA VAL A 229 -11.21 13.53 5.74
C VAL A 229 -9.94 13.53 6.59
N ASP A 230 -10.05 14.08 7.79
CA ASP A 230 -8.97 14.05 8.78
C ASP A 230 -9.15 12.83 9.70
N ASN A 231 -8.07 12.13 10.00
CA ASN A 231 -8.11 11.06 10.99
C ASN A 231 -7.96 11.67 12.39
N HIS A 232 -9.03 11.66 13.18
CA HIS A 232 -8.93 12.23 14.52
C HIS A 232 -7.95 11.42 15.39
N PRO A 233 -6.89 12.02 15.96
CA PRO A 233 -5.83 11.27 16.63
C PRO A 233 -6.32 10.34 17.76
N ALA A 234 -7.31 10.79 18.55
CA ALA A 234 -7.88 9.97 19.62
C ALA A 234 -8.73 8.78 19.11
N LYS A 235 -9.27 8.84 17.89
CA LYS A 235 -10.01 7.75 17.25
C LYS A 235 -9.05 6.78 16.60
N GLU A 236 -8.05 7.29 15.89
CA GLU A 236 -6.99 6.46 15.31
C GLU A 236 -6.25 5.66 16.39
N TYR A 237 -5.94 6.28 17.53
CA TYR A 237 -5.38 5.59 18.70
C TYR A 237 -6.25 4.42 19.21
N LYS A 238 -7.57 4.52 19.04
CA LYS A 238 -8.54 3.47 19.39
C LYS A 238 -8.75 2.44 18.26
N GLY A 239 -8.06 2.58 17.13
CA GLY A 239 -8.18 1.72 15.95
C GLY A 239 -9.28 2.14 14.96
N GLU A 240 -9.87 3.32 15.14
CA GLU A 240 -10.86 3.89 14.23
C GLU A 240 -10.17 4.74 13.15
N ASP A 241 -9.97 4.14 11.97
CA ASP A 241 -9.48 4.83 10.76
C ASP A 241 -10.66 5.42 9.95
N GLU A 242 -10.88 6.73 10.07
CA GLU A 242 -11.97 7.47 9.44
C GLU A 242 -11.79 7.60 7.92
N GLN A 243 -10.56 7.81 7.47
CA GLN A 243 -10.22 7.86 6.05
C GLN A 243 -10.51 6.53 5.35
N LEU A 244 -10.05 5.41 5.91
CA LEU A 244 -10.33 4.07 5.35
C LEU A 244 -11.83 3.73 5.40
N ASN A 245 -12.52 4.10 6.47
CA ASN A 245 -13.98 3.94 6.56
C ASN A 245 -14.69 4.73 5.45
N LYS A 246 -14.26 5.97 5.18
CA LYS A 246 -14.83 6.78 4.10
C LYS A 246 -14.54 6.20 2.73
N ALA A 247 -13.34 5.66 2.49
CA ALA A 247 -13.02 4.97 1.25
C ALA A 247 -13.92 3.74 1.02
N ILE A 248 -14.18 2.95 2.06
CA ILE A 248 -15.11 1.81 2.00
C ILE A 248 -16.54 2.27 1.66
N GLU A 249 -17.03 3.33 2.30
CA GLU A 249 -18.34 3.90 2.01
C GLU A 249 -18.44 4.34 0.55
N VAL A 250 -17.50 5.18 0.10
CA VAL A 250 -17.51 5.76 -1.25
C VAL A 250 -17.41 4.67 -2.32
N ILE A 251 -16.52 3.69 -2.15
CA ILE A 251 -16.31 2.67 -3.16
C ILE A 251 -17.50 1.72 -3.28
N LEU A 252 -18.20 1.42 -2.16
CA LEU A 252 -19.43 0.63 -2.18
C LEU A 252 -20.56 1.35 -2.93
N GLU A 253 -20.67 2.67 -2.82
CA GLU A 253 -21.61 3.46 -3.62
C GLU A 253 -21.21 3.46 -5.10
N GLN A 254 -19.92 3.66 -5.42
CA GLN A 254 -19.43 3.66 -6.80
C GLN A 254 -19.65 2.32 -7.51
N ILE A 255 -19.60 1.19 -6.78
CA ILE A 255 -19.90 -0.12 -7.36
C ILE A 255 -21.34 -0.18 -7.91
N LYS A 256 -22.31 0.43 -7.23
CA LYS A 256 -23.73 0.40 -7.65
C LYS A 256 -23.96 1.08 -9.00
N THR A 257 -23.11 2.07 -9.33
CA THR A 257 -23.21 2.86 -10.56
C THR A 257 -22.03 2.59 -11.51
N ASN A 258 -21.34 1.46 -11.36
CA ASN A 258 -20.18 1.14 -12.19
C ASN A 258 -20.58 0.95 -13.65
N THR A 259 -20.00 1.75 -14.55
CA THR A 259 -20.24 1.70 -16.00
C THR A 259 -19.09 1.07 -16.78
N LYS A 260 -17.99 0.68 -16.12
CA LYS A 260 -16.84 0.07 -16.78
C LYS A 260 -17.23 -1.28 -17.41
N PRO A 261 -16.64 -1.66 -18.55
CA PRO A 261 -16.85 -2.99 -19.13
C PRO A 261 -16.47 -4.08 -18.14
N GLN A 262 -17.41 -4.98 -17.85
CA GLN A 262 -17.17 -6.15 -17.01
C GLN A 262 -16.64 -7.31 -17.84
N ILE A 263 -15.93 -8.23 -17.18
CA ILE A 263 -15.45 -9.45 -17.83
C ILE A 263 -16.67 -10.25 -18.31
N PRO A 264 -16.84 -10.46 -19.63
CA PRO A 264 -18.03 -11.12 -20.16
C PRO A 264 -17.97 -12.63 -19.93
N LYS A 265 -19.12 -13.29 -20.03
CA LYS A 265 -19.16 -14.74 -20.23
C LYS A 265 -18.69 -15.09 -21.64
N VAL A 266 -18.16 -16.30 -21.81
CA VAL A 266 -17.76 -16.82 -23.13
C VAL A 266 -19.01 -16.88 -24.03
N PRO A 267 -18.99 -16.26 -25.22
CA PRO A 267 -20.13 -16.31 -26.15
C PRO A 267 -20.28 -17.72 -26.75
N PRO A 268 -21.46 -18.06 -27.29
CA PRO A 268 -21.65 -19.29 -28.06
C PRO A 268 -20.63 -19.39 -29.20
N PHE A 269 -20.26 -20.62 -29.58
CA PHE A 269 -19.37 -20.83 -30.71
C PHE A 269 -19.98 -20.26 -32.00
N PRO A 270 -19.18 -19.60 -32.87
CA PRO A 270 -19.68 -19.11 -34.14
C PRO A 270 -20.24 -20.25 -35.00
N ASP A 271 -21.45 -20.08 -35.51
CA ASP A 271 -22.01 -20.95 -36.54
C ASP A 271 -21.32 -20.64 -37.88
N LYS A 272 -20.49 -21.57 -38.36
CA LYS A 272 -19.80 -21.48 -39.66
C LYS A 272 -20.46 -22.34 -40.75
N SER A 273 -21.70 -22.79 -40.53
CA SER A 273 -22.44 -23.59 -41.51
C SER A 273 -23.10 -22.75 -42.62
N LYS A 274 -23.04 -21.42 -42.53
CA LYS A 274 -23.55 -20.46 -43.51
C LYS A 274 -22.43 -19.73 -44.23
#